data_AF-A0AB38CVV7-F1
#
_entry.id   AF-A0AB38CVV7-F1
#
_cell.length_a   1.000
_cell.length_b   1.000
_cell.length_c   1.000
_cell.angle_alpha   90.00
_cell.angle_beta   90.00
_cell.angle_gamma   90.00
#
_symmetry.space_group_name_H-M   'P 1'
#
loop_
_entity.id
_entity.type
_entity.pdbx_description
1 polymer ?
#
loop_
_entity_poly.entity_id
_entity_poly.type
_entity_poly.pdbx_seq_one_letter_code
_entity_poly.pdbx_strand_id
1 'polypeptide(L)'
;MSDLDLTTPEGGVAAAESAADSAGSDVRAGSESGASSGGGEFKAITSQEALDAILTKRLERAEKASSKKYGETIKSLEDKIAAFETEKLSESEKLQKRLEDAEKLASERAGELTKLQRERQVFDLAQEHELPRALWDRVRGDTDEEILADIEALKGVLPGKPETKGGFPQGPTRTTVTPTGDAADPGDLTADDILKSLSYSAFPQSSY
;
A
#
# COMPACT_ATOMS: atom_id res chain seq x y z
N MET A 1 -34.42 -44.08 6.82
CA MET A 1 -34.69 -42.64 6.58
C MET A 1 -33.32 -41.99 6.52
N SER A 2 -32.63 -42.10 5.38
CA SER A 2 -32.78 -41.25 4.17
C SER A 2 -32.11 -39.90 4.38
N ASP A 3 -31.27 -39.36 3.52
CA ASP A 3 -30.43 -39.80 2.41
C ASP A 3 -29.41 -38.65 2.26
N LEU A 4 -28.21 -38.95 1.77
CA LEU A 4 -27.25 -37.94 1.34
C LEU A 4 -27.80 -37.24 0.10
N ASP A 5 -27.85 -35.90 0.11
CA ASP A 5 -27.98 -35.12 -1.13
C ASP A 5 -26.79 -34.17 -1.28
N LEU A 6 -25.79 -34.67 -2.01
CA LEU A 6 -24.95 -33.89 -2.89
C LEU A 6 -25.81 -33.53 -4.11
N THR A 7 -26.06 -32.24 -4.35
CA THR A 7 -26.55 -31.80 -5.66
C THR A 7 -25.76 -30.59 -6.12
N THR A 8 -24.94 -30.84 -7.13
CA THR A 8 -24.39 -29.88 -8.08
C THR A 8 -25.41 -29.73 -9.21
N PRO A 9 -25.82 -28.52 -9.62
CA PRO A 9 -26.33 -28.28 -10.96
C PRO A 9 -25.18 -27.71 -11.81
N GLU A 10 -24.64 -28.45 -12.78
CA GLU A 10 -25.15 -28.63 -14.15
C GLU A 10 -25.51 -27.29 -14.84
N GLY A 11 -24.55 -26.84 -15.67
CA GLY A 11 -24.76 -26.31 -17.02
C GLY A 11 -25.97 -25.41 -17.30
N GLY A 12 -25.72 -24.10 -17.38
CA GLY A 12 -26.57 -23.13 -18.06
C GLY A 12 -25.77 -22.36 -19.11
N VAL A 13 -25.70 -22.91 -20.33
CA VAL A 13 -25.13 -22.23 -21.51
C VAL A 13 -26.05 -21.09 -21.94
N ALA A 14 -25.53 -19.86 -21.89
CA ALA A 14 -26.21 -18.70 -22.45
C ALA A 14 -26.25 -18.80 -23.97
N ALA A 15 -27.47 -18.74 -24.51
CA ALA A 15 -27.76 -18.66 -25.92
C ALA A 15 -27.14 -17.39 -26.54
N ALA A 16 -26.29 -17.59 -27.55
CA ALA A 16 -25.95 -16.57 -28.51
C ALA A 16 -26.50 -17.01 -29.87
N GLU A 17 -27.51 -16.28 -30.34
CA GLU A 17 -28.02 -16.33 -31.71
C GLU A 17 -26.91 -16.02 -32.71
N SER A 18 -26.79 -16.85 -33.75
CA SER A 18 -26.34 -16.39 -35.06
C SER A 18 -26.91 -17.29 -36.15
N ALA A 19 -28.08 -16.89 -36.67
CA ALA A 19 -28.57 -17.35 -37.95
C ALA A 19 -28.06 -16.38 -39.03
N ALA A 20 -27.15 -16.84 -39.87
CA ALA A 20 -26.87 -16.22 -41.15
C ALA A 20 -26.55 -17.31 -42.19
N ASP A 21 -27.46 -17.35 -43.14
CA ASP A 21 -27.52 -18.06 -44.40
C ASP A 21 -26.26 -17.88 -45.28
N SER A 22 -25.79 -18.93 -45.96
CA SER A 22 -25.81 -18.98 -47.43
C SER A 22 -24.94 -20.09 -48.03
N ALA A 23 -25.44 -20.57 -49.17
CA ALA A 23 -25.01 -21.62 -50.05
C ALA A 23 -23.51 -21.77 -50.36
N GLY A 24 -23.11 -23.02 -50.61
CA GLY A 24 -21.83 -23.33 -51.26
C GLY A 24 -21.66 -24.83 -51.47
N SER A 25 -22.21 -25.35 -52.56
CA SER A 25 -21.94 -26.69 -53.09
C SER A 25 -20.45 -26.84 -53.44
N ASP A 26 -19.78 -27.90 -52.99
CA ASP A 26 -18.83 -28.57 -53.86
C ASP A 26 -18.59 -30.03 -53.43
N VAL A 27 -18.83 -30.90 -54.40
CA VAL A 27 -18.56 -32.33 -54.37
C VAL A 27 -17.05 -32.50 -54.55
N ARG A 28 -16.37 -33.15 -53.61
CA ARG A 28 -15.15 -33.90 -53.97
C ARG A 28 -14.96 -35.14 -53.12
N ALA A 29 -15.28 -36.25 -53.79
CA ALA A 29 -14.90 -37.59 -53.42
C ALA A 29 -13.38 -37.73 -53.27
N GLY A 30 -12.99 -38.56 -52.31
CA GLY A 30 -11.81 -39.42 -52.41
C GLY A 30 -10.50 -38.84 -51.91
N SER A 31 -10.14 -39.17 -50.67
CA SER A 31 -8.82 -39.74 -50.39
C SER A 31 -8.84 -40.41 -49.02
N GLU A 32 -9.34 -41.64 -48.98
CA GLU A 32 -8.99 -42.59 -47.92
C GLU A 32 -7.49 -42.89 -48.09
N SER A 33 -6.65 -42.11 -47.40
CA SER A 33 -5.26 -42.47 -47.21
C SER A 33 -5.20 -43.61 -46.19
N GLY A 34 -5.45 -44.82 -46.71
CA GLY A 34 -5.13 -46.07 -46.05
C GLY A 34 -3.64 -46.11 -45.76
N ALA A 35 -3.25 -45.64 -44.58
CA ALA A 35 -1.99 -46.00 -43.97
C ALA A 35 -2.03 -47.52 -43.77
N SER A 36 -1.34 -48.24 -44.66
CA SER A 36 -1.04 -49.66 -44.54
C SER A 36 -0.32 -49.89 -43.21
N SER A 37 -1.10 -50.13 -42.16
CA SER A 37 -0.62 -50.57 -40.87
C SER A 37 -0.13 -52.00 -41.06
N GLY A 38 1.18 -52.19 -40.91
CA GLY A 38 1.92 -53.42 -41.19
C GLY A 38 1.14 -54.68 -40.85
N GLY A 39 0.88 -55.47 -41.90
CA GLY A 39 0.24 -56.77 -41.81
C GLY A 39 1.05 -57.72 -40.92
N GLY A 40 0.56 -57.92 -39.71
CA GLY A 40 0.81 -59.11 -38.93
C GLY A 40 -0.43 -59.97 -39.00
N GLU A 41 -0.34 -61.13 -39.63
CA GLU A 41 -1.38 -62.16 -39.58
C GLU A 41 -1.82 -62.37 -38.12
N PHE A 42 -3.13 -62.33 -37.87
CA PHE A 42 -3.68 -62.50 -36.53
C PHE A 42 -3.31 -63.88 -35.99
N LYS A 43 -2.42 -63.93 -34.99
CA LYS A 43 -2.11 -65.16 -34.25
C LYS A 43 -3.04 -65.24 -33.05
N ALA A 44 -3.91 -66.24 -33.03
CA ALA A 44 -4.77 -66.52 -31.88
C ALA A 44 -3.90 -66.80 -30.65
N ILE A 45 -4.18 -66.09 -29.56
CA ILE A 45 -3.45 -66.25 -28.30
C ILE A 45 -4.02 -67.48 -27.59
N THR A 46 -3.19 -68.49 -27.35
CA THR A 46 -3.61 -69.79 -26.80
C THR A 46 -3.21 -70.01 -25.34
N SER A 47 -2.49 -69.05 -24.73
CA SER A 47 -2.09 -69.10 -23.32
C SER A 47 -2.14 -67.73 -22.65
N GLN A 48 -2.35 -67.71 -21.34
CA GLN A 48 -2.40 -66.49 -20.54
C GLN A 48 -1.04 -65.76 -20.56
N GLU A 49 0.07 -66.49 -20.47
CA GLU A 49 1.41 -65.90 -20.53
C GLU A 49 1.70 -65.17 -21.85
N ALA A 50 1.22 -65.71 -22.97
CA ALA A 50 1.37 -65.06 -24.27
C ALA A 50 0.53 -63.77 -24.36
N LEU A 51 -0.63 -63.74 -23.69
CA LEU A 51 -1.49 -62.57 -23.59
C LEU A 51 -0.82 -61.47 -22.75
N ASP A 52 -0.30 -61.83 -21.58
CA ASP A 52 0.39 -60.92 -20.66
C ASP A 52 1.68 -60.36 -21.31
N ALA A 53 2.43 -61.18 -22.05
CA ALA A 53 3.62 -60.74 -22.79
C ALA A 53 3.31 -59.74 -23.92
N ILE A 54 2.13 -59.84 -24.56
CA ILE A 54 1.70 -58.88 -25.58
C ILE A 54 1.20 -57.58 -24.93
N LEU A 55 0.46 -57.69 -23.83
CA LEU A 55 -0.04 -56.54 -23.07
C LEU A 55 1.12 -55.72 -22.51
N THR A 56 2.07 -56.34 -21.82
CA THR A 56 3.28 -55.68 -21.29
C THR A 56 4.06 -54.94 -22.38
N LYS A 57 4.35 -55.59 -23.52
CA LYS A 57 5.00 -54.93 -24.68
C LYS A 57 4.20 -53.77 -25.27
N ARG A 58 2.88 -53.81 -25.20
CA ARG A 58 2.02 -52.71 -25.66
C ARG A 58 2.03 -51.56 -24.65
N LEU A 59 1.99 -51.89 -23.37
CA LEU A 59 2.05 -50.96 -22.24
C LEU A 59 3.38 -50.22 -22.21
N GLU A 60 4.51 -50.93 -22.32
CA GLU A 60 5.84 -50.31 -22.41
C GLU A 60 5.99 -49.37 -23.61
N ARG A 61 5.41 -49.73 -24.77
CA ARG A 61 5.42 -48.86 -25.95
C ARG A 61 4.56 -47.62 -25.73
N ALA A 62 3.40 -47.77 -25.09
CA ALA A 62 2.53 -46.67 -24.75
C ALA A 62 3.21 -45.73 -23.73
N GLU A 63 3.85 -46.25 -22.70
CA GLU A 63 4.61 -45.48 -21.69
C GLU A 63 5.82 -44.77 -22.28
N LYS A 64 6.59 -45.43 -23.15
CA LYS A 64 7.71 -44.78 -23.86
C LYS A 64 7.22 -43.69 -24.81
N ALA A 65 6.07 -43.86 -25.43
CA ALA A 65 5.47 -42.83 -26.30
C ALA A 65 4.91 -41.66 -25.48
N SER A 66 4.23 -41.92 -24.36
CA SER A 66 3.66 -40.89 -23.49
C SER A 66 4.75 -40.11 -22.76
N SER A 67 5.76 -40.78 -22.21
CA SER A 67 6.91 -40.12 -21.56
C SER A 67 7.70 -39.23 -22.54
N LYS A 68 7.86 -39.63 -23.80
CA LYS A 68 8.48 -38.78 -24.83
C LYS A 68 7.61 -37.59 -25.22
N LYS A 69 6.29 -37.79 -25.35
CA LYS A 69 5.37 -36.73 -25.76
C LYS A 69 5.10 -35.71 -24.66
N TYR A 70 5.00 -36.16 -23.41
CA TYR A 70 4.55 -35.35 -22.29
C TYR A 70 5.65 -35.08 -21.26
N GLY A 71 6.77 -35.81 -21.27
CA GLY A 71 7.83 -35.63 -20.28
C GLY A 71 8.47 -34.24 -20.33
N GLU A 72 8.68 -33.70 -21.54
CA GLU A 72 9.19 -32.33 -21.70
C GLU A 72 8.16 -31.28 -21.26
N THR A 73 6.88 -31.50 -21.57
CA THR A 73 5.81 -30.58 -21.16
C THR A 73 5.59 -30.58 -19.64
N ILE A 74 5.66 -31.76 -19.01
CA ILE A 74 5.53 -31.92 -17.56
C ILE A 74 6.68 -31.19 -16.87
N LYS A 75 7.93 -31.45 -17.28
CA LYS A 75 9.10 -30.75 -16.74
C LYS A 75 9.01 -29.24 -16.93
N SER A 76 8.62 -28.78 -18.11
CA SER A 76 8.46 -27.34 -18.36
C SER A 76 7.36 -26.72 -17.49
N LEU A 77 6.28 -27.44 -17.21
CA LEU A 77 5.22 -26.97 -16.31
C LEU A 77 5.68 -26.96 -14.86
N GLU A 78 6.41 -27.99 -14.41
CA GLU A 78 7.03 -28.04 -13.08
C GLU A 78 7.98 -26.86 -12.87
N ASP A 79 8.87 -26.59 -13.83
CA ASP A 79 9.80 -25.46 -13.77
C ASP A 79 9.06 -24.11 -13.71
N LYS A 80 7.97 -23.96 -14.48
CA LYS A 80 7.15 -22.74 -14.46
C LYS A 80 6.41 -22.57 -13.15
N ILE A 81 5.88 -23.65 -12.58
CA ILE A 81 5.20 -23.61 -11.28
C ILE A 81 6.20 -23.23 -10.19
N ALA A 82 7.38 -23.86 -10.17
CA ALA A 82 8.44 -23.53 -9.22
C ALA A 82 8.88 -22.06 -9.35
N ALA A 83 9.08 -21.55 -10.57
CA ALA A 83 9.40 -20.14 -10.81
C ALA A 83 8.29 -19.21 -10.29
N PHE A 84 7.02 -19.50 -10.62
CA PHE A 84 5.88 -18.71 -10.15
C PHE A 84 5.73 -18.70 -8.62
N GLU A 85 5.97 -19.84 -7.97
CA GLU A 85 5.93 -19.94 -6.51
C GLU A 85 7.04 -19.09 -5.87
N THR A 86 8.27 -19.16 -6.40
CA THR A 86 9.37 -18.33 -5.89
C THR A 86 9.12 -16.83 -6.09
N GLU A 87 8.54 -16.43 -7.22
CA GLU A 87 8.21 -15.04 -7.51
C GLU A 87 7.11 -14.54 -6.57
N LYS A 88 6.02 -15.32 -6.40
CA LYS A 88 4.93 -15.00 -5.46
C LYS A 88 5.41 -14.93 -4.02
N LEU A 89 6.33 -15.80 -3.61
CA LEU A 89 6.92 -15.73 -2.27
C LEU A 89 7.70 -14.41 -2.11
N SER A 90 8.54 -14.03 -3.07
CA SER A 90 9.27 -12.75 -3.02
C SER A 90 8.34 -11.53 -3.06
N GLU A 91 7.27 -11.57 -3.86
CA GLU A 91 6.29 -10.49 -3.93
C GLU A 91 5.47 -10.38 -2.64
N SER A 92 5.06 -11.52 -2.06
CA SER A 92 4.32 -11.52 -0.79
C SER A 92 5.16 -10.97 0.36
N GLU A 93 6.45 -11.31 0.45
CA GLU A 93 7.37 -10.70 1.42
C GLU A 93 7.53 -9.19 1.22
N LYS A 94 7.64 -8.72 -0.02
CA LYS A 94 7.70 -7.28 -0.33
C LYS A 94 6.40 -6.56 0.05
N LEU A 95 5.25 -7.18 -0.21
CA LEU A 95 3.95 -6.64 0.16
C LEU A 95 3.75 -6.60 1.67
N GLN A 96 4.17 -7.64 2.39
CA GLN A 96 4.13 -7.66 3.86
C GLN A 96 4.98 -6.53 4.45
N LYS A 97 6.22 -6.35 3.99
CA LYS A 97 7.07 -5.22 4.43
C LYS A 97 6.43 -3.86 4.16
N ARG A 98 5.84 -3.67 2.98
CA ARG A 98 5.13 -2.43 2.64
C ARG A 98 3.91 -2.20 3.51
N LEU A 99 3.17 -3.25 3.86
CA LEU A 99 2.04 -3.16 4.80
C LEU A 99 2.53 -2.77 6.19
N GLU A 100 3.56 -3.43 6.72
CA GLU A 100 4.13 -3.09 8.02
C GLU A 100 4.64 -1.64 8.08
N ASP A 101 5.32 -1.18 7.03
CA ASP A 101 5.80 0.21 6.95
C ASP A 101 4.63 1.21 6.84
N ALA A 102 3.59 0.87 6.06
CA ALA A 102 2.39 1.69 5.94
C ALA A 102 1.60 1.76 7.25
N GLU A 103 1.49 0.66 7.99
CA GLU A 103 0.83 0.60 9.30
C GLU A 103 1.59 1.42 10.35
N LYS A 104 2.93 1.34 10.37
CA LYS A 104 3.76 2.19 11.24
C LYS A 104 3.53 3.66 10.95
N LEU A 105 3.64 4.07 9.68
CA LEU A 105 3.38 5.45 9.28
C LEU A 105 1.95 5.90 9.63
N ALA A 106 0.95 5.04 9.42
CA ALA A 106 -0.43 5.36 9.78
C ALA A 106 -0.58 5.56 11.29
N SER A 107 0.04 4.72 12.12
CA SER A 107 0.01 4.84 13.58
C SER A 107 0.72 6.10 14.09
N GLU A 108 1.86 6.45 13.50
CA GLU A 108 2.60 7.68 13.81
C GLU A 108 1.77 8.92 13.48
N ARG A 109 1.20 8.97 12.26
CA ARG A 109 0.35 10.09 11.84
C ARG A 109 -0.94 10.19 12.64
N ALA A 110 -1.56 9.06 13.00
CA ALA A 110 -2.72 9.06 13.88
C ALA A 110 -2.36 9.64 15.26
N GLY A 111 -1.21 9.25 15.83
CA GLY A 111 -0.73 9.80 17.10
C GLY A 111 -0.37 11.29 17.03
N GLU A 112 0.16 11.79 15.91
CA GLU A 112 0.39 13.22 15.69
C GLU A 112 -0.92 13.99 15.56
N LEU A 113 -1.89 13.44 14.82
CA LEU A 113 -3.20 14.08 14.64
C LEU A 113 -3.96 14.20 15.95
N THR A 114 -3.96 13.18 16.81
CA THR A 114 -4.65 13.26 18.11
C THR A 114 -4.00 14.29 19.02
N LYS A 115 -2.65 14.39 19.03
CA LYS A 115 -1.93 15.43 19.78
C LYS A 115 -2.30 16.84 19.29
N LEU A 116 -2.25 17.06 17.97
CA LEU A 116 -2.58 18.36 17.39
C LEU A 116 -4.05 18.75 17.59
N GLN A 117 -4.97 17.78 17.49
CA GLN A 117 -6.38 18.00 17.77
C GLN A 117 -6.60 18.41 19.23
N ARG A 118 -5.96 17.71 20.17
CA ARG A 118 -6.02 18.04 21.59
C ARG A 118 -5.42 19.42 21.87
N GLU A 119 -4.22 19.72 21.35
CA GLU A 119 -3.58 21.02 21.53
C GLU A 119 -4.47 22.17 21.02
N ARG A 120 -5.17 21.94 19.91
CA ARG A 120 -6.13 22.89 19.38
C ARG A 120 -7.36 23.05 20.29
N GLN A 121 -7.95 21.96 20.79
CA GLN A 121 -9.07 22.02 21.73
C GLN A 121 -8.69 22.78 23.01
N VAL A 122 -7.52 22.47 23.58
CA VAL A 122 -7.00 23.18 24.76
C VAL A 122 -6.77 24.65 24.44
N PHE A 123 -6.22 24.98 23.28
CA PHE A 123 -6.02 26.37 22.84
C PHE A 123 -7.35 27.13 22.77
N ASP A 124 -8.34 26.58 22.07
CA ASP A 124 -9.63 27.23 21.83
C ASP A 124 -10.36 27.48 23.16
N LEU A 125 -10.44 26.46 24.03
CA LEU A 125 -11.12 26.55 25.33
C LEU A 125 -10.33 27.42 26.33
N ALA A 126 -9.01 27.29 26.41
CA ALA A 126 -8.21 28.09 27.35
C ALA A 126 -8.21 29.58 26.97
N GLN A 127 -8.31 29.90 25.67
CA GLN A 127 -8.49 31.26 25.20
C GLN A 127 -9.88 31.81 25.53
N GLU A 128 -10.95 31.03 25.32
CA GLU A 128 -12.32 31.43 25.66
C GLU A 128 -12.48 31.71 27.17
N HIS A 129 -11.81 30.92 28.01
CA HIS A 129 -11.85 31.07 29.46
C HIS A 129 -10.73 31.95 30.03
N GLU A 130 -9.99 32.70 29.22
CA GLU A 130 -8.94 33.65 29.64
C GLU A 130 -7.87 33.03 30.57
N LEU A 131 -7.55 31.74 30.40
CA LEU A 131 -6.49 31.10 31.17
C LEU A 131 -5.13 31.66 30.68
N PRO A 132 -4.18 32.01 31.57
CA PRO A 132 -2.85 32.46 31.14
C PRO A 132 -2.12 31.39 30.33
N ARG A 133 -1.45 31.79 29.24
CA ARG A 133 -0.71 30.89 28.34
C ARG A 133 0.29 29.96 29.05
N ALA A 134 0.86 30.42 30.17
CA ALA A 134 1.79 29.64 31.00
C ALA A 134 1.16 28.39 31.65
N LEU A 135 -0.17 28.28 31.65
CA LEU A 135 -0.90 27.15 32.23
C LEU A 135 -1.51 26.23 31.18
N TRP A 136 -1.46 26.56 29.89
CA TRP A 136 -2.10 25.76 28.83
C TRP A 136 -1.47 24.37 28.73
N ASP A 137 -0.16 24.27 28.91
CA ASP A 137 0.57 23.00 28.91
C ASP A 137 0.22 22.10 30.12
N ARG A 138 -0.46 22.64 31.14
CA ARG A 138 -0.88 21.89 32.33
C ARG A 138 -2.30 21.32 32.21
N VAL A 139 -3.08 21.76 31.23
CA VAL A 139 -4.47 21.37 31.08
C VAL A 139 -4.58 19.88 30.71
N ARG A 140 -5.36 19.14 31.49
CA ARG A 140 -5.60 17.71 31.33
C ARG A 140 -7.03 17.44 30.87
N GLY A 141 -7.21 16.36 30.12
CA GLY A 141 -8.48 15.95 29.56
C GLY A 141 -8.34 15.57 28.09
N ASP A 142 -9.18 14.64 27.65
CA ASP A 142 -9.27 14.24 26.24
C ASP A 142 -10.63 14.62 25.63
N THR A 143 -11.60 15.02 26.46
CA THR A 143 -12.90 15.53 26.03
C THR A 143 -13.06 17.01 26.40
N ASP A 144 -13.91 17.73 25.66
CA ASP A 144 -14.15 19.16 25.88
C ASP A 144 -14.64 19.43 27.32
N GLU A 145 -15.47 18.55 27.89
CA GLU A 145 -15.98 18.65 29.26
C GLU A 145 -14.88 18.51 30.32
N GLU A 146 -13.96 17.55 30.13
CA GLU A 146 -12.81 17.35 31.03
C GLU A 146 -11.84 18.53 30.96
N ILE A 147 -11.57 19.03 29.75
CA ILE A 147 -10.69 20.18 29.52
C ILE A 147 -11.27 21.42 30.21
N LEU A 148 -12.58 21.64 30.07
CA LEU A 148 -13.28 22.75 30.74
C LEU A 148 -13.18 22.66 32.26
N ALA A 149 -13.48 21.49 32.84
CA ALA A 149 -13.41 21.29 34.29
C ALA A 149 -12.00 21.53 34.84
N ASP A 150 -10.96 21.10 34.12
CA ASP A 150 -9.58 21.31 34.53
C ASP A 150 -9.15 22.78 34.37
N ILE A 151 -9.57 23.47 33.31
CA ILE A 151 -9.36 24.91 33.15
C ILE A 151 -9.99 25.69 34.31
N GLU A 152 -11.22 25.37 34.69
CA GLU A 152 -11.90 26.00 35.83
C GLU A 152 -11.17 25.74 37.15
N ALA A 153 -10.72 24.51 37.38
CA ALA A 153 -9.90 24.16 38.54
C ALA A 153 -8.59 24.96 38.59
N LEU A 154 -7.90 25.11 37.45
CA LEU A 154 -6.67 25.88 37.35
C LEU A 154 -6.92 27.38 37.58
N LYS A 155 -8.03 27.93 37.08
CA LYS A 155 -8.45 29.32 37.36
C LYS A 155 -8.70 29.56 38.85
N GLY A 156 -9.24 28.60 39.58
CA GLY A 156 -9.46 28.71 41.03
C GLY A 156 -8.18 28.74 41.87
N VAL A 157 -7.07 28.19 41.35
CA VAL A 157 -5.78 28.11 42.04
C VAL A 157 -4.86 29.29 41.72
N LEU A 158 -5.18 30.07 40.68
CA LEU A 158 -4.42 31.26 40.32
C LEU A 158 -4.44 32.26 41.49
N PRO A 159 -3.28 32.65 42.04
CA PRO A 159 -3.25 33.72 43.03
C PRO A 159 -3.82 34.97 42.35
N GLY A 160 -4.84 35.57 42.97
CA GLY A 160 -5.53 36.74 42.45
C GLY A 160 -4.53 37.72 41.84
N LYS A 161 -4.80 38.14 40.61
CA LYS A 161 -4.02 39.12 39.84
C LYS A 161 -3.47 40.16 40.82
N PRO A 162 -2.15 40.30 41.00
CA PRO A 162 -1.65 41.41 41.81
C PRO A 162 -2.17 42.66 41.10
N GLU A 163 -3.03 43.41 41.77
CA GLU A 163 -3.40 44.74 41.32
C GLU A 163 -2.10 45.55 41.31
N THR A 164 -1.45 45.61 40.15
CA THR A 164 -0.34 46.51 39.91
C THR A 164 -0.92 47.91 39.94
N LYS A 165 -1.02 48.49 41.14
CA LYS A 165 -1.11 49.93 41.31
C LYS A 165 0.06 50.52 40.54
N GLY A 166 -0.25 51.16 39.42
CA GLY A 166 0.73 51.73 38.48
C GLY A 166 1.64 52.73 39.18
N GLY A 167 2.82 52.29 39.56
CA GLY A 167 3.99 53.11 39.78
C GLY A 167 5.03 52.64 38.79
N PHE A 168 5.27 53.39 37.73
CA PHE A 168 6.34 53.13 36.78
C PHE A 168 7.69 53.15 37.54
N PRO A 169 8.48 52.07 37.60
CA PRO A 169 9.89 52.20 37.95
C PRO A 169 10.58 52.88 36.76
N GLN A 170 11.13 54.07 37.01
CA GLN A 170 11.98 54.77 36.06
C GLN A 170 13.09 53.81 35.60
N GLY A 171 13.19 53.62 34.28
CA GLY A 171 14.16 52.71 33.68
C GLY A 171 15.61 53.08 34.03
N PRO A 172 16.56 52.15 33.91
CA PRO A 172 17.95 52.43 34.19
C PRO A 172 18.48 53.46 33.19
N THR A 173 19.05 54.54 33.70
CA THR A 173 19.80 55.56 32.96
C THR A 173 20.83 54.88 32.05
N ARG A 174 20.71 55.06 30.72
CA ARG A 174 21.72 54.63 29.74
C ARG A 174 23.03 55.36 30.04
N THR A 175 24.02 54.65 30.58
CA THR A 175 25.41 55.10 30.54
C THR A 175 25.92 54.97 29.11
N THR A 176 26.10 56.09 28.42
CA THR A 176 26.78 56.14 27.13
C THR A 176 28.27 55.88 27.34
N VAL A 177 28.73 54.70 26.96
CA VAL A 177 30.17 54.39 26.85
C VAL A 177 30.61 54.79 25.45
N THR A 178 31.46 55.80 25.34
CA THR A 178 32.18 56.09 24.11
C THR A 178 33.36 55.11 24.00
N PRO A 179 33.44 54.26 22.95
CA PRO A 179 34.63 53.47 22.72
C PRO A 179 35.76 54.40 22.29
N THR A 180 36.81 54.46 23.11
CA THR A 180 38.11 54.97 22.69
C THR A 180 38.66 54.00 21.65
N GLY A 181 38.75 54.50 20.41
CA GLY A 181 39.64 54.08 19.32
C GLY A 181 39.92 52.59 19.16
N ASP A 182 39.49 52.02 18.04
CA ASP A 182 40.38 51.60 16.95
C ASP A 182 39.64 50.64 15.99
N ALA A 183 40.01 50.73 14.71
CA ALA A 183 39.60 49.90 13.58
C ALA A 183 38.16 50.06 13.03
N ALA A 184 38.13 50.44 11.76
CA ALA A 184 36.97 50.51 10.88
C ALA A 184 36.31 49.13 10.67
N ASP A 185 34.97 49.11 10.65
CA ASP A 185 34.20 48.01 10.03
C ASP A 185 33.11 48.66 9.15
N PRO A 186 33.00 48.30 7.85
CA PRO A 186 32.14 49.00 6.92
C PRO A 186 30.70 48.50 7.04
N GLY A 187 29.81 49.39 7.47
CA GLY A 187 28.38 49.25 7.28
C GLY A 187 27.69 48.53 8.43
N ASP A 188 27.14 49.32 9.35
CA ASP A 188 26.02 48.91 10.19
C ASP A 188 24.86 48.49 9.27
N LEU A 189 24.83 47.21 8.90
CA LEU A 189 23.69 46.61 8.21
C LEU A 189 22.55 46.54 9.22
N THR A 190 21.59 47.46 9.06
CA THR A 190 20.37 47.44 9.86
C THR A 190 19.50 46.26 9.43
N ALA A 191 18.66 45.75 10.32
CA ALA A 191 17.75 44.64 10.01
C ALA A 191 16.84 44.96 8.79
N ASP A 192 16.59 46.24 8.53
CA ASP A 192 15.88 46.73 7.35
C ASP A 192 16.65 46.55 6.03
N ASP A 193 17.99 46.64 6.03
CA ASP A 193 18.81 46.42 4.84
C ASP A 193 18.86 44.94 4.44
N ILE A 194 18.84 44.04 5.42
CA ILE A 194 18.76 42.59 5.20
C ILE A 194 17.40 42.22 4.58
N LEU A 195 16.29 42.80 5.07
CA LEU A 195 14.95 42.57 4.52
C LEU A 195 14.78 43.11 3.09
N LYS A 196 15.42 44.24 2.76
CA LYS A 196 15.47 44.74 1.38
C LYS A 196 16.26 43.84 0.44
N SER A 197 17.34 43.21 0.92
CA SER A 197 18.12 42.28 0.08
C SER A 197 17.37 40.97 -0.24
N LEU A 198 16.54 40.48 0.68
CA LEU A 198 15.70 39.28 0.47
C LEU A 198 14.48 39.53 -0.42
N SER A 199 13.92 40.75 -0.41
CA SER A 199 12.74 41.06 -1.23
C SER A 199 13.06 41.34 -2.72
N TYR A 200 14.32 41.57 -3.07
CA TYR A 200 14.72 41.86 -4.46
C TYR A 200 15.11 40.63 -5.30
N SER A 201 15.29 39.44 -4.70
CA SER A 201 15.81 38.26 -5.41
C SER A 201 14.76 37.24 -5.87
N ALA A 202 13.47 37.55 -5.80
CA ALA A 202 12.42 36.53 -5.98
C ALA A 202 11.27 36.94 -6.91
N PHE A 203 11.50 37.63 -8.03
CA PHE A 203 10.56 37.62 -9.16
C PHE A 203 11.28 37.78 -10.50
N PRO A 204 11.37 36.74 -11.35
CA PRO A 204 11.63 36.97 -12.76
C PRO A 204 10.43 37.71 -13.37
N GLN A 205 10.65 38.95 -13.80
CA GLN A 205 9.71 39.67 -14.65
C GLN A 205 9.60 38.90 -15.98
N SER A 206 8.55 38.10 -16.11
CA SER A 206 8.11 37.56 -17.40
C SER A 206 7.49 38.71 -18.19
N SER A 207 8.26 39.35 -19.06
CA SER A 207 7.73 40.23 -20.10
C SER A 207 6.79 39.42 -21.00
N TYR A 208 5.52 39.80 -20.99
CA TYR A 208 4.59 39.58 -22.10
C TYR A 208 4.69 40.75 -23.08
#